data_AF-A0A8C8YPS9-F1
#
_entry.id   AF-A0A8C8YPS9-F1
#
_cell.length_a   1.000
_cell.length_b   1.000
_cell.length_c   1.000
_cell.angle_alpha   90.00
_cell.angle_beta   90.00
_cell.angle_gamma   90.00
#
_symmetry.space_group_name_H-M   'P 1'
#
loop_
_entity.id
_entity.type
_entity.pdbx_description
1 polymer ?
#
loop_
_entity_poly.entity_id
_entity_poly.type
_entity_poly.pdbx_seq_one_letter_code
_entity_poly.pdbx_strand_id
1 'polypeptide(L)'
;MKDGQKITFHGEGDQEPGLQPGDIIIVLDKKDHAVFTRRGEDLFMGMDIQLVEALCGFQKPISTLDNRTIVITSHPGQIVKHGDIKCVLNEGMPIYCRPYEKGRLIIEFKVNFPENGFLSPDKLSLLEKLLPERKEVEETDEMDQVELVDFDPNQERRRHNNGEAYEDDEHHPRGGVQCQTS
;
A
#
# COMPACT_ATOMS: atom_id res chain seq x y z
N MET A 1 20.49 9.11 -14.99
CA MET A 1 20.29 10.41 -14.29
C MET A 1 19.33 10.21 -13.14
N LYS A 2 19.48 10.98 -12.05
CA LYS A 2 18.65 10.88 -10.84
C LYS A 2 17.81 12.14 -10.67
N ASP A 3 16.72 12.00 -9.93
CA ASP A 3 15.89 13.12 -9.51
C ASP A 3 16.72 14.12 -8.66
N GLY A 4 16.50 15.41 -8.83
CA GLY A 4 17.27 16.49 -8.20
C GLY A 4 18.71 16.66 -8.71
N GLN A 5 19.13 15.91 -9.74
CA GLN A 5 20.46 16.07 -10.32
C GLN A 5 20.58 17.46 -10.97
N LYS A 6 21.65 18.18 -10.60
CA LYS A 6 21.97 19.51 -11.14
C LYS A 6 22.90 19.38 -12.35
N ILE A 7 22.57 20.07 -13.43
CA ILE A 7 23.38 20.18 -14.63
C ILE A 7 23.70 21.66 -14.82
N THR A 8 24.96 22.01 -14.68
CA THR A 8 25.43 23.40 -14.79
C THR A 8 25.95 23.66 -16.19
N PHE A 9 25.43 24.71 -16.82
CA PHE A 9 25.91 25.27 -18.07
C PHE A 9 26.60 26.60 -17.76
N HIS A 10 27.93 26.58 -17.89
CA HIS A 10 28.76 27.72 -17.52
C HIS A 10 28.66 28.83 -18.55
N GLY A 11 28.45 30.07 -18.11
CA GLY A 11 28.42 31.25 -18.99
C GLY A 11 27.21 31.33 -19.93
N GLU A 12 26.17 30.53 -19.70
CA GLU A 12 24.92 30.55 -20.49
C GLU A 12 23.82 31.42 -19.84
N GLY A 13 24.11 32.11 -18.74
CA GLY A 13 23.18 33.01 -18.05
C GLY A 13 23.01 34.36 -18.74
N ASP A 14 22.39 35.31 -18.04
CA ASP A 14 22.13 36.65 -18.58
C ASP A 14 23.44 37.35 -18.98
N GLN A 15 23.41 38.01 -20.14
CA GLN A 15 24.58 38.67 -20.72
C GLN A 15 24.39 40.19 -20.78
N GLU A 16 25.36 40.92 -20.24
CA GLU A 16 25.47 42.38 -20.34
C GLU A 16 26.84 42.81 -20.91
N PRO A 17 26.92 43.90 -21.69
CA PRO A 17 28.19 44.38 -22.22
C PRO A 17 29.20 44.72 -21.11
N GLY A 18 30.36 44.06 -21.14
CA GLY A 18 31.45 44.29 -20.17
C GLY A 18 31.39 43.43 -18.91
N LEU A 19 30.36 42.59 -18.75
CA LEU A 19 30.24 41.62 -17.66
C LEU A 19 30.36 40.18 -18.20
N GLN A 20 30.89 39.28 -17.36
CA GLN A 20 30.88 37.86 -17.68
C GLN A 20 29.46 37.30 -17.45
N PRO A 21 28.91 36.52 -18.40
CA PRO A 21 27.62 35.88 -18.21
C PRO A 21 27.61 34.92 -17.01
N GLY A 22 26.46 34.82 -16.35
CA GLY A 22 26.26 33.87 -15.24
C GLY A 22 26.13 32.42 -15.69
N ASP A 23 25.87 31.52 -14.74
CA ASP A 23 25.66 30.10 -15.01
C ASP A 23 24.17 29.73 -14.97
N ILE A 24 23.75 28.85 -15.87
CA ILE A 24 22.42 28.21 -15.79
C ILE A 24 22.55 26.87 -15.09
N ILE A 25 21.79 26.67 -14.01
CA ILE A 25 21.71 25.38 -13.32
C ILE A 25 20.34 24.77 -13.58
N ILE A 26 20.32 23.71 -14.39
CA ILE A 26 19.10 22.91 -14.63
C ILE A 26 19.02 21.83 -13.56
N VAL A 27 17.91 21.79 -12.83
CA VAL A 27 17.62 20.72 -11.86
C VAL A 27 16.62 19.78 -12.49
N LEU A 28 16.95 18.50 -12.55
CA LEU A 28 16.02 17.48 -13.02
C LEU A 28 14.92 17.23 -11.99
N ASP A 29 13.67 17.32 -12.43
CA ASP A 29 12.49 17.01 -11.63
C ASP A 29 11.79 15.76 -12.19
N LYS A 30 11.53 14.78 -11.32
CA LYS A 30 10.85 13.53 -11.68
C LYS A 30 9.34 13.70 -11.59
N LYS A 31 8.69 13.75 -12.75
CA LYS A 31 7.23 13.66 -12.85
C LYS A 31 6.72 12.28 -12.42
N ASP A 32 5.64 12.27 -11.65
CA ASP A 32 4.95 11.04 -11.27
C ASP A 32 4.31 10.35 -12.49
N HIS A 33 4.38 9.01 -12.48
CA HIS A 33 3.81 8.16 -13.52
C HIS A 33 2.65 7.34 -12.94
N ALA A 34 1.57 7.15 -13.70
CA ALA A 34 0.35 6.51 -13.22
C ALA A 34 0.55 5.04 -12.77
N VAL A 35 1.47 4.33 -13.42
CA VAL A 35 1.69 2.88 -13.20
C VAL A 35 2.97 2.58 -12.44
N PHE A 36 4.02 3.41 -12.61
CA PHE A 36 5.38 3.06 -12.21
C PHE A 36 5.90 4.09 -11.22
N THR A 37 6.40 3.64 -10.10
CA THR A 37 7.11 4.48 -9.13
C THR A 37 8.59 4.19 -9.19
N ARG A 38 9.38 5.15 -9.66
CA ARG A 38 10.85 5.00 -9.70
C ARG A 38 11.46 5.22 -8.32
N ARG A 39 12.27 4.27 -7.85
CA ARG A 39 13.13 4.39 -6.67
C ARG A 39 14.57 4.04 -7.05
N GLY A 40 15.39 5.07 -7.26
CA GLY A 40 16.75 4.90 -7.74
C GLY A 40 16.80 4.35 -9.17
N GLU A 41 17.31 3.14 -9.32
CA GLU A 41 17.41 2.40 -10.59
C GLU A 41 16.27 1.38 -10.75
N ASP A 42 15.56 1.07 -9.67
CA ASP A 42 14.45 0.12 -9.69
C ASP A 42 13.11 0.83 -9.98
N LEU A 43 12.19 0.10 -10.61
CA LEU A 43 10.81 0.51 -10.85
C LEU A 43 9.88 -0.32 -9.97
N PHE A 44 8.90 0.33 -9.34
CA PHE A 44 7.87 -0.31 -8.54
C PHE A 44 6.54 -0.22 -9.26
N MET A 45 5.74 -1.30 -9.24
CA MET A 45 4.37 -1.29 -9.72
C MET A 45 3.47 -2.16 -8.83
N GLY A 46 2.20 -1.77 -8.70
CA GLY A 46 1.16 -2.63 -8.15
C GLY A 46 0.55 -3.50 -9.24
N MET A 47 0.28 -4.76 -8.95
CA MET A 47 -0.43 -5.65 -9.85
C MET A 47 -1.62 -6.31 -9.16
N ASP A 48 -2.80 -6.04 -9.68
CA ASP A 48 -4.02 -6.73 -9.28
C ASP A 48 -4.11 -8.12 -9.91
N ILE A 49 -4.27 -9.13 -9.07
CA ILE A 49 -4.52 -10.52 -9.47
C ILE A 49 -5.75 -11.07 -8.76
N GLN A 50 -6.45 -11.98 -9.43
CA GLN A 50 -7.60 -12.68 -8.85
C GLN A 50 -7.12 -13.79 -7.90
N LEU A 51 -7.95 -14.20 -6.95
CA LEU A 51 -7.63 -15.32 -6.06
C LEU A 51 -7.26 -16.61 -6.82
N VAL A 52 -7.93 -16.89 -7.93
CA VAL A 52 -7.60 -18.05 -8.78
C VAL A 52 -6.22 -17.92 -9.42
N GLU A 53 -5.82 -16.72 -9.85
CA GLU A 53 -4.50 -16.43 -10.44
C GLU A 53 -3.40 -16.58 -9.38
N ALA A 54 -3.69 -16.16 -8.15
CA ALA A 54 -2.79 -16.26 -7.01
C ALA A 54 -2.48 -17.71 -6.60
N LEU A 55 -3.43 -18.63 -6.78
CA LEU A 55 -3.30 -20.05 -6.39
C LEU A 55 -2.88 -20.95 -7.57
N CYS A 56 -3.47 -20.74 -8.75
CA CYS A 56 -3.33 -21.60 -9.92
C CYS A 56 -2.32 -21.07 -10.94
N GLY A 57 -1.65 -19.96 -10.66
CA GLY A 57 -0.73 -19.31 -11.59
C GLY A 57 -1.45 -18.40 -12.61
N PHE A 58 -0.66 -17.59 -13.32
CA PHE A 58 -1.18 -16.64 -14.29
C PHE A 58 -0.13 -16.28 -15.34
N GLN A 59 -0.60 -15.71 -16.44
CA GLN A 59 0.23 -15.03 -17.44
C GLN A 59 -0.41 -13.68 -17.75
N LYS A 60 0.27 -12.58 -17.40
CA LYS A 60 -0.22 -11.22 -17.66
C LYS A 60 0.76 -10.40 -18.50
N PRO A 61 0.32 -9.79 -19.61
CA PRO A 61 1.14 -8.84 -20.35
C PRO A 61 1.21 -7.50 -19.62
N ILE A 62 2.38 -6.88 -19.64
CA ILE A 62 2.63 -5.54 -19.08
C ILE A 62 3.39 -4.72 -20.11
N SER A 63 2.94 -3.48 -20.28
CA SER A 63 3.64 -2.49 -21.11
C SER A 63 4.73 -1.80 -20.29
N THR A 64 5.97 -1.89 -20.76
CA THR A 64 7.15 -1.25 -20.18
C THR A 64 7.29 0.20 -20.68
N LEU A 65 8.16 0.98 -20.05
CA LEU A 65 8.41 2.39 -20.41
C LEU A 65 9.02 2.58 -21.82
N ASP A 66 9.57 1.52 -22.40
CA ASP A 66 10.12 1.51 -23.77
C ASP A 66 9.11 0.98 -24.81
N ASN A 67 7.82 0.93 -24.45
CA ASN A 67 6.72 0.45 -25.29
C ASN A 67 6.82 -1.02 -25.73
N ARG A 68 7.65 -1.83 -25.06
CA ARG A 68 7.61 -3.28 -25.21
C ARG A 68 6.51 -3.88 -24.33
N THR A 69 6.04 -5.06 -24.71
CA THR A 69 5.13 -5.85 -23.88
C THR A 69 5.88 -7.07 -23.38
N ILE A 70 6.02 -7.18 -22.07
CA ILE A 70 6.59 -8.35 -21.41
C ILE A 70 5.48 -9.17 -20.78
N VAL A 71 5.59 -10.51 -20.79
CA VAL A 71 4.62 -11.39 -20.14
C VAL A 71 5.20 -11.87 -18.83
N ILE A 72 4.50 -11.55 -17.74
CA ILE A 72 4.85 -12.04 -16.40
C ILE A 72 4.08 -13.33 -16.16
N THR A 73 4.84 -14.39 -15.86
CA THR A 73 4.33 -15.73 -15.67
C THR A 73 4.56 -16.17 -14.23
N SER A 74 3.48 -16.60 -13.57
CA SER A 74 3.52 -17.41 -12.35
C SER A 74 3.06 -18.82 -12.70
N HIS A 75 3.85 -19.83 -12.33
CA HIS A 75 3.51 -21.21 -12.67
C HIS A 75 2.43 -21.76 -11.72
N PRO A 76 1.56 -22.67 -12.18
CA PRO A 76 0.61 -23.36 -11.30
C PRO A 76 1.31 -24.02 -10.12
N GLY A 77 0.77 -23.84 -8.91
CA GLY A 77 1.36 -24.31 -7.66
C GLY A 77 2.33 -23.32 -7.00
N GLN A 78 2.74 -22.24 -7.69
CA GLN A 78 3.44 -21.13 -7.06
C GLN A 78 2.42 -20.15 -6.47
N ILE A 79 2.26 -20.19 -5.15
CA ILE A 79 1.33 -19.33 -4.44
C ILE A 79 1.88 -17.90 -4.39
N VAL A 80 1.03 -16.93 -4.73
CA VAL A 80 1.28 -15.49 -4.57
C VAL A 80 0.31 -14.94 -3.54
N LYS A 81 0.82 -14.44 -2.42
CA LYS A 81 0.00 -13.88 -1.35
C LYS A 81 -0.33 -12.42 -1.62
N HIS A 82 -1.36 -11.93 -0.94
CA HIS A 82 -1.64 -10.50 -0.91
C HIS A 82 -0.47 -9.75 -0.23
N GLY A 83 0.01 -8.69 -0.86
CA GLY A 83 1.18 -7.93 -0.41
C GLY A 83 2.52 -8.60 -0.70
N ASP A 84 2.55 -9.74 -1.39
CA ASP A 84 3.82 -10.34 -1.80
C ASP A 84 4.55 -9.42 -2.79
N ILE A 85 5.87 -9.37 -2.65
CA ILE A 85 6.75 -8.59 -3.51
C ILE A 85 7.64 -9.56 -4.30
N LYS A 86 7.57 -9.48 -5.63
CA LYS A 86 8.50 -10.21 -6.53
C LYS A 86 9.21 -9.23 -7.45
N CYS A 87 10.28 -9.70 -8.09
CA CYS A 87 11.03 -8.87 -9.03
C CYS A 87 11.29 -9.56 -10.36
N VAL A 88 11.32 -8.76 -11.42
CA VAL A 88 11.81 -9.11 -12.75
C VAL A 88 13.15 -8.40 -12.93
N LEU A 89 14.19 -9.20 -13.15
CA LEU A 89 15.55 -8.69 -13.33
C LEU A 89 15.67 -7.95 -14.66
N ASN A 90 16.49 -6.90 -14.68
CA ASN A 90 16.82 -6.11 -15.88
C ASN A 90 15.65 -5.36 -16.55
N GLU A 91 14.51 -5.18 -15.87
CA GLU A 91 13.36 -4.42 -16.37
C GLU A 91 13.10 -3.13 -15.57
N GLY A 92 14.11 -2.62 -14.85
CA GLY A 92 14.12 -1.31 -14.21
C GLY A 92 14.63 -0.19 -15.13
N MET A 93 15.10 0.91 -14.53
CA MET A 93 15.68 2.04 -15.24
C MET A 93 17.14 1.76 -15.64
N PRO A 94 17.62 2.31 -16.77
CA PRO A 94 19.03 2.25 -17.14
C PRO A 94 19.93 2.93 -16.10
N ILE A 95 21.07 2.30 -15.81
CA ILE A 95 22.07 2.84 -14.88
C ILE A 95 22.79 4.01 -15.55
N TYR A 96 22.98 5.10 -14.80
CA TYR A 96 23.66 6.27 -15.34
C TYR A 96 25.11 5.94 -15.75
N CYS A 97 25.52 6.41 -16.93
CA CYS A 97 26.79 6.07 -17.59
C CYS A 97 26.95 4.59 -18.00
N ARG A 98 25.96 3.73 -17.77
CA ARG A 98 25.94 2.31 -18.18
C ARG A 98 24.58 1.95 -18.78
N PRO A 99 24.29 2.38 -20.03
CA PRO A 99 22.95 2.29 -20.61
C PRO A 99 22.49 0.85 -20.87
N TYR A 100 23.41 -0.10 -20.99
CA TYR A 100 23.12 -1.52 -21.19
C TYR A 100 22.80 -2.27 -19.88
N GLU A 101 23.07 -1.66 -18.72
CA GLU A 101 22.70 -2.20 -17.42
C GLU A 101 21.41 -1.52 -16.96
N LYS A 102 20.44 -2.32 -16.49
CA LYS A 102 19.15 -1.85 -15.98
C LYS A 102 18.96 -2.35 -14.55
N GLY A 103 18.21 -1.58 -13.75
CA GLY A 103 17.71 -2.05 -12.47
C GLY A 103 16.63 -3.12 -12.62
N ARG A 104 15.85 -3.32 -11.55
CA ARG A 104 14.80 -4.34 -11.47
C ARG A 104 13.42 -3.70 -11.57
N LEU A 105 12.46 -4.46 -12.08
CA LEU A 105 11.05 -4.17 -11.91
C LEU A 105 10.55 -4.95 -10.68
N ILE A 106 10.07 -4.24 -9.68
CA ILE A 106 9.56 -4.78 -8.42
C ILE A 106 8.04 -4.65 -8.45
N ILE A 107 7.36 -5.76 -8.18
CA ILE A 107 5.91 -5.89 -8.32
C ILE A 107 5.34 -6.27 -6.97
N GLU A 108 4.43 -5.44 -6.47
CA GLU A 108 3.62 -5.70 -5.31
C GLU A 108 2.27 -6.27 -5.77
N PHE A 109 1.92 -7.45 -5.27
CA PHE A 109 0.70 -8.15 -5.69
C PHE A 109 -0.47 -7.81 -4.77
N LYS A 110 -1.56 -7.35 -5.36
CA LYS A 110 -2.84 -7.16 -4.70
C LYS A 110 -3.79 -8.26 -5.14
N VAL A 111 -4.08 -9.18 -4.22
CA VAL A 111 -5.02 -10.28 -4.48
C VAL A 111 -6.44 -9.78 -4.22
N ASN A 112 -7.29 -9.85 -5.24
CA ASN A 112 -8.71 -9.55 -5.17
C ASN A 112 -9.51 -10.83 -4.89
N PHE A 113 -10.25 -10.80 -3.78
CA PHE A 113 -11.15 -11.89 -3.39
C PHE A 113 -12.51 -11.73 -4.08
N PRO A 114 -13.22 -12.84 -4.36
CA PRO A 114 -14.57 -12.78 -4.88
C PRO A 114 -15.54 -12.18 -3.84
N GLU A 115 -16.67 -11.69 -4.32
CA GLU A 115 -17.74 -11.17 -3.47
C GLU A 115 -18.41 -12.27 -2.63
N ASN A 116 -19.03 -11.87 -1.52
CA ASN A 116 -19.78 -12.77 -0.66
C ASN A 116 -20.91 -13.45 -1.45
N GLY A 117 -21.08 -14.76 -1.26
CA GLY A 117 -22.10 -15.53 -1.96
C GLY A 117 -21.76 -15.93 -3.40
N PHE A 118 -20.52 -15.71 -3.87
CA PHE A 118 -20.07 -16.13 -5.20
C PHE A 118 -20.16 -17.65 -5.47
N LEU A 119 -20.10 -18.48 -4.42
CA LEU A 119 -20.14 -19.95 -4.52
C LEU A 119 -21.37 -20.54 -3.80
N SER A 120 -21.93 -21.60 -4.39
CA SER A 120 -22.97 -22.42 -3.77
C SER A 120 -22.41 -23.29 -2.63
N PRO A 121 -23.22 -23.67 -1.63
CA PRO A 121 -22.76 -24.47 -0.48
C PRO A 121 -22.12 -25.80 -0.89
N ASP A 122 -22.64 -26.46 -1.92
CA ASP A 122 -22.06 -27.71 -2.44
C ASP A 122 -20.61 -27.52 -2.90
N LYS A 123 -20.32 -26.40 -3.57
CA LYS A 123 -18.98 -26.07 -4.06
C LYS A 123 -18.05 -25.62 -2.93
N LEU A 124 -18.58 -25.01 -1.87
CA LEU A 124 -17.80 -24.67 -0.68
C LEU A 124 -17.25 -25.93 0.00
N SER A 125 -18.08 -26.98 0.11
CA SER A 125 -17.63 -28.27 0.66
C SER A 125 -16.51 -28.92 -0.16
N LEU A 126 -16.51 -28.71 -1.49
CA LEU A 126 -15.43 -29.18 -2.36
C LEU A 126 -14.16 -28.35 -2.16
N LEU A 127 -14.30 -27.02 -2.04
CA LEU A 127 -13.17 -26.13 -1.81
C LEU A 127 -12.48 -26.43 -0.47
N GLU A 128 -13.26 -26.68 0.58
CA GLU A 128 -12.74 -27.05 1.90
C GLU A 128 -11.87 -28.31 1.86
N LYS A 129 -12.25 -29.31 1.06
CA LYS A 129 -11.45 -30.54 0.85
C LYS A 129 -10.15 -30.33 0.08
N LEU A 130 -10.06 -29.26 -0.71
CA LEU A 130 -8.88 -28.95 -1.54
C LEU A 130 -7.86 -28.05 -0.80
N LEU A 131 -8.30 -27.36 0.23
CA LEU A 131 -7.48 -26.45 1.03
C LEU A 131 -6.89 -27.18 2.26
N PRO A 132 -5.84 -26.61 2.90
CA PRO A 132 -5.29 -27.15 4.14
C PRO A 132 -6.36 -27.29 5.23
N GLU A 133 -6.23 -28.33 6.05
CA GLU A 133 -7.20 -28.64 7.12
C GLU A 133 -7.39 -27.46 8.09
N ARG A 134 -8.65 -27.23 8.47
CA ARG A 134 -8.99 -26.28 9.52
C ARG A 134 -8.43 -26.79 10.83
N LYS A 135 -7.70 -25.94 11.56
CA LYS A 135 -7.30 -26.26 12.94
C LYS A 135 -8.55 -26.36 13.80
N GLU A 136 -8.77 -27.52 14.41
CA GLU A 136 -9.80 -27.70 15.42
C GLU A 136 -9.45 -26.84 16.64
N VAL A 137 -10.44 -26.09 17.11
CA VAL A 137 -10.35 -25.32 18.35
C VAL A 137 -11.15 -26.12 19.38
N GLU A 138 -10.51 -26.56 20.45
CA GLU A 138 -11.24 -27.14 21.58
C GLU A 138 -11.94 -26.01 22.32
N GLU A 139 -13.26 -25.94 22.17
CA GLU A 139 -14.09 -25.02 22.93
C GLU A 139 -14.12 -25.49 24.39
N THR A 140 -13.76 -24.58 25.31
CA THR A 140 -13.87 -24.82 26.75
C THR A 140 -15.08 -24.06 27.29
N ASP A 141 -15.67 -24.53 28.39
CA ASP A 141 -16.87 -23.91 29.01
C ASP A 141 -16.63 -22.44 29.46
N GLU A 142 -15.38 -21.99 29.47
CA GLU A 142 -14.98 -20.62 29.78
C GLU A 142 -15.00 -19.68 28.56
N MET A 143 -15.29 -20.19 27.36
CA MET A 143 -15.26 -19.40 26.11
C MET A 143 -16.66 -18.93 25.70
N ASP A 144 -16.84 -17.61 25.59
CA ASP A 144 -18.06 -17.03 25.05
C ASP A 144 -18.09 -17.09 23.51
N GLN A 145 -19.20 -17.60 22.95
CA GLN A 145 -19.42 -17.59 21.51
C GLN A 145 -19.86 -16.19 21.06
N VAL A 146 -19.09 -15.60 20.15
CA VAL A 146 -19.36 -14.27 19.57
C VAL A 146 -19.38 -14.33 18.05
N GLU A 147 -20.33 -13.62 17.45
CA GLU A 147 -20.43 -13.48 16.00
C GLU A 147 -19.68 -12.22 15.53
N LEU A 148 -18.96 -12.34 14.41
CA LEU A 148 -18.34 -11.19 13.77
C LEU A 148 -19.41 -10.33 13.09
N VAL A 149 -19.34 -9.03 13.33
CA VAL A 149 -20.12 -8.01 12.63
C VAL A 149 -19.18 -7.04 11.93
N ASP A 150 -19.63 -6.46 10.82
CA ASP A 150 -18.85 -5.45 10.11
C ASP A 150 -18.59 -4.24 11.00
N PHE A 151 -17.34 -3.79 11.04
CA PHE A 151 -16.94 -2.60 11.77
C PHE A 151 -17.26 -1.33 10.95
N ASP A 152 -18.17 -0.49 11.43
CA ASP A 152 -18.48 0.83 10.86
C ASP A 152 -17.85 1.96 11.73
N PRO A 153 -16.75 2.60 11.28
CA PRO A 153 -16.08 3.66 12.03
C PRO A 153 -16.96 4.88 12.34
N ASN A 154 -18.03 5.10 11.57
CA ASN A 154 -18.91 6.26 11.76
C ASN A 154 -19.93 6.05 12.89
N GLN A 155 -20.31 4.79 13.19
CA GLN A 155 -21.20 4.48 14.31
C GLN A 155 -20.51 4.69 15.66
N GLU A 156 -19.22 4.37 15.75
CA GLU A 156 -18.42 4.54 16.97
C GLU A 156 -18.26 6.01 17.40
N ARG A 157 -18.06 6.93 16.44
CA ARG A 157 -17.99 8.37 16.73
C ARG A 157 -19.26 8.92 17.38
N ARG A 158 -20.42 8.36 17.02
CA ARG A 158 -21.72 8.75 17.61
C ARG A 158 -21.88 8.22 19.04
N ARG A 159 -21.28 7.06 19.36
CA ARG A 159 -21.29 6.51 20.73
C ARG A 159 -20.46 7.36 21.68
N HIS A 160 -19.26 7.80 21.27
CA HIS A 160 -18.42 8.65 22.11
C HIS A 160 -19.04 10.03 22.41
N ASN A 161 -19.74 10.64 21.44
CA ASN A 161 -20.35 11.96 21.64
C ASN A 161 -21.61 11.96 22.53
N ASN A 162 -22.22 10.80 22.77
CA ASN A 162 -23.45 10.68 23.57
C ASN A 162 -23.19 10.12 24.99
N GLY A 163 -21.93 9.82 25.34
CA GLY A 163 -21.57 9.14 26.59
C GLY A 163 -21.25 10.06 27.78
N GLU A 164 -21.05 11.37 27.58
CA GLU A 164 -20.66 12.32 28.64
C GLU A 164 -21.86 13.00 29.34
N ALA A 165 -22.94 12.26 29.63
CA ALA A 165 -24.19 12.86 30.13
C ALA A 165 -24.74 12.30 31.46
N TYR A 166 -24.02 11.44 32.19
CA TYR A 166 -24.44 10.94 33.51
C TYR A 166 -23.26 11.01 34.49
N GLU A 167 -23.21 12.07 35.31
CA GLU A 167 -23.65 12.15 36.72
C GLU A 167 -22.49 11.86 37.70
N ASP A 168 -21.74 12.91 38.06
CA ASP A 168 -20.86 12.95 39.24
C ASP A 168 -21.56 13.75 40.35
N ASP A 169 -22.59 13.16 40.95
CA ASP A 169 -23.26 13.69 42.13
C ASP A 169 -23.32 12.61 43.22
N GLU A 170 -22.17 12.23 43.81
CA GLU A 170 -22.11 11.72 45.20
C GLU A 170 -20.66 11.53 45.71
N HIS A 171 -20.14 12.47 46.51
CA HIS A 171 -19.75 12.22 47.91
C HIS A 171 -18.94 13.35 48.60
N HIS A 172 -19.58 13.89 49.64
CA HIS A 172 -19.11 14.09 51.03
C HIS A 172 -19.02 15.52 51.62
N PRO A 173 -19.44 15.67 52.90
CA PRO A 173 -19.69 16.95 53.56
C PRO A 173 -18.49 17.42 54.40
N ARG A 174 -18.12 18.70 54.29
CA ARG A 174 -17.34 19.43 55.31
C ARG A 174 -17.84 20.89 55.28
N GLY A 175 -18.51 21.37 56.32
CA GLY A 175 -17.84 21.82 57.55
C GLY A 175 -17.56 23.33 57.41
N GLY A 176 -18.48 24.16 57.88
CA GLY A 176 -18.54 25.59 57.54
C GLY A 176 -17.56 26.51 58.28
N VAL A 177 -17.52 27.78 57.87
CA VAL A 177 -17.37 28.93 58.78
C VAL A 177 -17.94 30.19 58.13
N GLN A 178 -18.71 30.92 58.93
CA GLN A 178 -19.33 32.21 58.64
C GLN A 178 -18.36 33.34 59.04
N CYS A 179 -18.11 34.31 58.17
CA CYS A 179 -17.56 35.61 58.53
C CYS A 179 -18.28 36.72 57.75
N GLN A 180 -18.98 37.55 58.50
CA GLN A 180 -19.52 38.86 58.12
C GLN A 180 -18.45 39.91 58.40
N THR A 181 -18.33 40.94 57.55
CA THR A 181 -18.08 42.37 57.87
C THR A 181 -18.11 43.12 56.53
N SER A 182 -19.11 43.96 56.28
CA SER A 182 -19.22 45.41 56.56
C SER A 182 -18.85 46.25 55.35
#